data_AF-A0A5E4Q3S3-F1
#
_entry.id   AF-A0A5E4Q3S3-F1
#
_cell.length_a   1.000
_cell.length_b   1.000
_cell.length_c   1.000
_cell.angle_alpha   90.00
_cell.angle_beta   90.00
_cell.angle_gamma   90.00
#
_symmetry.space_group_name_H-M   'P 1'
#
loop_
_entity.id
_entity.type
_entity.pdbx_description
1 polymer ?
#
loop_
_entity_poly.entity_id
_entity_poly.type
_entity_poly.pdbx_seq_one_letter_code
_entity_poly.pdbx_strand_id
1 'polypeptide(L)'
;MLKMQQAAILSLTPDKLHLLMKYVDTMRHQRTELQRQLQCGFCKKNGRPKIWYMNHVLKDSRNRVRCPVLRAYTCPLCGATGDNAHTFTYCPVHYDRVSQ
;
A
#
# COMPACT_ATOMS: atom_id res chain seq x y z
N MET A 1 8.66 16.46 28.62
CA MET A 1 7.96 15.30 28.02
C MET A 1 8.91 14.22 27.52
N LEU A 2 9.87 14.52 26.63
CA LEU A 2 10.79 13.50 26.06
C LEU A 2 11.58 12.69 27.12
N LYS A 3 12.04 13.33 28.21
CA LYS A 3 12.80 12.66 29.28
C LYS A 3 12.00 11.62 30.08
N MET A 4 10.69 11.83 30.25
CA MET A 4 9.83 10.88 30.99
C MET A 4 9.51 9.64 30.13
N GLN A 5 9.38 9.80 28.81
CA GLN A 5 9.13 8.70 27.88
C GLN A 5 10.34 7.75 27.80
N GLN A 6 11.57 8.28 27.83
CA GLN A 6 12.79 7.47 27.81
C GLN A 6 12.97 6.64 29.10
N ALA A 7 12.74 7.24 30.27
CA ALA A 7 12.82 6.54 31.54
C ALA A 7 11.79 5.39 31.64
N ALA A 8 10.57 5.61 31.11
CA ALA A 8 9.53 4.59 31.06
C ALA A 8 9.92 3.38 30.19
N ILE A 9 10.54 3.61 29.02
CA ILE A 9 11.01 2.53 28.14
C ILE A 9 12.12 1.70 28.79
N LEU A 10 13.06 2.37 29.47
CA LEU A 10 14.18 1.71 30.17
C LEU A 10 13.75 0.90 31.41
N SER A 11 12.55 1.16 31.93
CA SER A 11 11.96 0.41 33.05
C SER A 11 11.25 -0.88 32.64
N LEU A 12 11.09 -1.13 31.33
CA LEU A 12 10.44 -2.34 30.82
C LEU A 12 11.38 -3.53 30.86
N THR A 13 10.86 -4.68 31.28
CA THR A 13 11.54 -5.95 31.07
C THR A 13 11.64 -6.26 29.57
N PRO A 14 12.62 -7.07 29.13
CA PRO A 14 12.76 -7.45 27.73
C PRO A 14 11.46 -7.99 27.10
N ASP A 15 10.72 -8.83 27.83
CA ASP A 15 9.46 -9.40 27.35
C ASP A 15 8.35 -8.35 27.18
N LYS A 16 8.24 -7.40 28.11
CA LYS A 16 7.26 -6.32 28.02
C LYS A 16 7.60 -5.36 26.88
N LEU A 17 8.88 -5.07 26.66
CA LEU A 17 9.33 -4.28 25.52
C LEU A 17 9.01 -4.98 24.20
N HIS A 18 9.28 -6.28 24.09
CA HIS A 18 8.95 -7.09 22.92
C HIS A 18 7.45 -7.09 22.62
N LEU A 19 6.61 -7.26 23.66
CA LEU A 19 5.16 -7.20 23.51
C LEU A 19 4.68 -5.82 23.02
N LEU A 20 5.25 -4.74 23.56
CA LEU A 20 4.95 -3.38 23.13
C LEU A 20 5.34 -3.16 21.66
N MET A 21 6.52 -3.64 21.24
CA MET A 21 6.95 -3.57 19.83
C MET A 21 5.98 -4.30 18.91
N LYS A 22 5.61 -5.55 19.23
CA LYS A 22 4.61 -6.33 18.48
C LYS A 22 3.27 -5.61 18.36
N TYR A 23 2.80 -5.00 19.46
CA TYR A 23 1.58 -4.21 19.46
C TYR A 23 1.67 -3.01 18.52
N VAL A 24 2.76 -2.23 18.62
CA VAL A 24 3.00 -1.07 17.74
C VAL A 24 3.02 -1.49 16.27
N ASP A 25 3.66 -2.61 15.94
CA ASP A 25 3.70 -3.11 14.57
C ASP A 25 2.32 -3.53 14.08
N THR A 26 1.52 -4.20 14.93
CA THR A 26 0.13 -4.53 14.61
C THR A 26 -0.69 -3.27 14.30
N MET A 27 -0.56 -2.23 15.12
CA MET A 27 -1.25 -0.95 14.89
C MET A 27 -0.79 -0.25 13.60
N ARG A 28 0.51 -0.31 13.27
CA ARG A 28 1.07 0.21 12.01
C ARG A 28 0.50 -0.54 10.79
N HIS A 29 0.39 -1.86 10.87
CA HIS A 29 -0.20 -2.69 9.81
C HIS A 29 -1.66 -2.32 9.60
N GLN A 30 -2.47 -2.27 10.67
CA GLN A 30 -3.89 -1.89 10.58
C GLN A 30 -4.08 -0.51 9.93
N ARG A 31 -3.28 0.49 10.33
CA ARG A 31 -3.33 1.82 9.71
C ARG A 31 -2.99 1.78 8.22
N THR A 32 -1.99 1.00 7.84
CA THR A 32 -1.56 0.89 6.44
C THR A 32 -2.63 0.24 5.58
N GLU A 33 -3.28 -0.82 6.07
CA GLU A 33 -4.41 -1.48 5.39
C GLU A 33 -5.60 -0.53 5.22
N LEU A 34 -5.98 0.18 6.28
CA LEU A 34 -7.06 1.17 6.20
C LEU A 34 -6.71 2.27 5.18
N GLN A 35 -5.48 2.74 5.17
CA GLN A 35 -5.04 3.73 4.17
C GLN A 35 -5.11 3.18 2.74
N ARG A 36 -4.80 1.90 2.50
CA ARG A 36 -4.95 1.27 1.18
C ARG A 36 -6.42 1.19 0.75
N GLN A 37 -7.32 1.00 1.70
CA GLN A 37 -8.77 0.96 1.48
C GLN A 37 -9.39 2.34 1.28
N LEU A 38 -8.73 3.42 1.71
CA LEU A 38 -9.27 4.78 1.64
C LEU A 38 -8.58 5.67 0.60
N GLN A 39 -7.42 5.27 0.07
CA GLN A 39 -6.63 6.11 -0.83
C GLN A 39 -5.97 5.31 -1.95
N CYS A 40 -5.72 5.96 -3.07
CA CYS A 40 -5.04 5.37 -4.21
C CYS A 40 -3.51 5.41 -4.03
N GLY A 41 -2.94 4.25 -3.68
CA GLY A 41 -1.49 4.09 -3.58
C GLY A 41 -0.74 4.37 -4.89
N PHE A 42 -1.34 4.08 -6.04
CA PHE A 42 -0.74 4.33 -7.36
C PHE A 42 -0.59 5.82 -7.64
N CYS A 43 -1.67 6.60 -7.49
CA CYS A 43 -1.64 8.04 -7.69
C CYS A 43 -0.74 8.75 -6.66
N LYS A 44 -0.76 8.28 -5.40
CA LYS A 44 0.13 8.77 -4.35
C LYS A 44 1.61 8.57 -4.69
N LYS A 45 1.98 7.36 -5.15
CA LYS A 45 3.36 7.05 -5.57
C LYS A 45 3.81 7.91 -6.76
N ASN A 46 2.88 8.19 -7.69
CA ASN A 46 3.14 9.02 -8.86
C ASN A 46 2.98 10.54 -8.61
N GLY A 47 3.13 10.99 -7.36
CA GLY A 47 3.20 12.41 -7.02
C GLY A 47 1.91 13.22 -7.23
N ARG A 48 0.74 12.55 -7.36
CA ARG A 48 -0.52 13.27 -7.44
C ARG A 48 -0.81 13.99 -6.11
N PRO A 49 -1.50 15.13 -6.13
CA PRO A 49 -1.81 15.86 -4.91
C PRO A 49 -2.70 15.05 -3.96
N LYS A 50 -2.61 15.33 -2.66
CA LYS A 50 -3.35 14.58 -1.61
C LYS A 50 -4.84 14.52 -1.88
N ILE A 51 -5.44 15.65 -2.21
CA ILE A 51 -6.87 15.74 -2.56
C ILE A 51 -7.27 14.77 -3.68
N TRP A 52 -6.36 14.50 -4.64
CA TRP A 52 -6.64 13.63 -5.76
C TRP A 52 -6.59 12.16 -5.37
N TYR A 53 -5.50 11.72 -4.74
CA TYR A 53 -5.34 10.30 -4.41
C TYR A 53 -6.22 9.87 -3.22
N MET A 54 -6.80 10.79 -2.45
CA MET A 54 -7.77 10.46 -1.39
C MET A 54 -9.21 10.34 -1.91
N ASN A 55 -9.50 10.76 -3.15
CA ASN A 55 -10.85 10.69 -3.73
C ASN A 55 -11.20 9.34 -4.38
N HIS A 56 -10.25 8.40 -4.42
CA HIS A 56 -10.48 7.09 -5.00
C HIS A 56 -9.50 6.06 -4.42
N VAL A 57 -9.82 4.79 -4.58
CA VAL A 57 -8.98 3.65 -4.18
C VAL A 57 -8.26 3.05 -5.39
N LEU A 58 -7.18 2.30 -5.16
CA LEU A 58 -6.47 1.63 -6.25
C LEU A 58 -7.30 0.47 -6.84
N LYS A 59 -7.79 -0.42 -5.97
CA LYS A 59 -8.63 -1.57 -6.30
C LYS A 59 -9.82 -1.65 -5.34
N ASP A 60 -10.95 -2.20 -5.81
CA ASP A 60 -12.09 -2.52 -4.95
C ASP A 60 -11.91 -3.86 -4.22
N SER A 61 -12.89 -4.24 -3.40
CA SER A 61 -12.90 -5.51 -2.65
C SER A 61 -12.94 -6.75 -3.54
N ARG A 62 -13.28 -6.60 -4.82
CA ARG A 62 -13.26 -7.67 -5.84
C ARG A 62 -11.96 -7.64 -6.67
N ASN A 63 -10.93 -6.94 -6.20
CA ASN A 63 -9.65 -6.75 -6.87
C ASN A 63 -9.70 -6.03 -8.23
N ARG A 64 -10.80 -5.36 -8.57
CA ARG A 64 -10.93 -4.60 -9.83
C ARG A 64 -10.31 -3.21 -9.68
N VAL A 65 -9.57 -2.77 -10.68
CA VAL A 65 -8.90 -1.45 -10.66
C VAL A 65 -9.91 -0.31 -10.65
N ARG A 66 -9.87 0.56 -9.64
CA ARG A 66 -10.72 1.76 -9.54
C ARG A 66 -10.00 3.07 -9.81
N CYS A 67 -8.67 3.07 -9.74
CA CYS A 67 -7.86 4.23 -10.09
C CYS A 67 -8.13 4.65 -11.55
N PRO A 68 -8.64 5.87 -11.82
CA PRO A 68 -9.00 6.28 -13.18
C PRO A 68 -7.79 6.34 -14.11
N VAL A 69 -6.62 6.72 -13.58
CA VAL A 69 -5.37 6.77 -14.36
C VAL A 69 -4.94 5.37 -14.79
N LEU A 70 -4.91 4.42 -13.85
CA LEU A 70 -4.51 3.06 -14.18
C LEU A 70 -5.57 2.35 -15.02
N ARG A 71 -6.86 2.59 -14.76
CA ARG A 71 -7.97 1.99 -15.49
C ARG A 71 -7.99 2.37 -16.98
N ALA A 72 -7.52 3.58 -17.31
CA ALA A 72 -7.38 4.04 -18.69
C ALA A 72 -6.10 3.55 -19.38
N TYR A 73 -5.15 2.98 -18.62
CA TYR A 73 -3.91 2.45 -19.15
C TYR A 73 -4.13 1.06 -19.75
N THR A 74 -3.78 0.91 -21.03
CA THR A 74 -3.75 -0.38 -21.72
C THR A 74 -2.35 -0.94 -21.67
N CYS A 75 -2.20 -2.14 -21.12
CA CYS A 75 -0.91 -2.82 -21.06
C CYS A 75 -0.40 -3.09 -22.49
N PRO A 76 0.81 -2.61 -22.87
CA PRO A 76 1.34 -2.79 -24.22
C PRO A 76 1.77 -4.23 -24.52
N LEU A 77 1.91 -5.09 -23.49
CA LEU A 77 2.32 -6.48 -23.67
C LEU A 77 1.14 -7.43 -23.89
N CYS A 78 0.05 -7.27 -23.14
CA CYS A 78 -1.07 -8.20 -23.17
C CYS A 78 -2.43 -7.54 -23.52
N GLY A 79 -2.45 -6.23 -23.72
CA GLY A 79 -3.67 -5.49 -24.07
C GLY A 79 -4.67 -5.28 -22.92
N ALA A 80 -4.39 -5.76 -21.70
CA ALA A 80 -5.31 -5.61 -20.57
C ALA A 80 -5.53 -4.13 -20.20
N THR A 81 -6.78 -3.77 -19.94
CA THR A 81 -7.23 -2.42 -19.56
C THR A 81 -8.45 -2.51 -18.63
N GLY A 82 -9.00 -1.39 -18.17
CA GLY A 82 -10.22 -1.37 -17.36
C GLY A 82 -10.04 -2.04 -15.99
N ASP A 83 -10.92 -3.00 -15.66
CA ASP A 83 -10.88 -3.74 -14.38
C ASP A 83 -9.57 -4.49 -14.16
N ASN A 84 -8.91 -4.91 -15.25
CA ASN A 84 -7.70 -5.74 -15.25
C ASN A 84 -6.42 -4.96 -15.58
N ALA A 85 -6.51 -3.63 -15.64
CA ALA A 85 -5.37 -2.79 -16.00
C ALA A 85 -4.19 -2.97 -15.02
N HIS A 86 -2.98 -2.92 -15.54
CA HIS A 86 -1.74 -3.03 -14.78
C HIS A 86 -0.61 -2.35 -15.55
N THR A 87 0.44 -1.92 -14.87
CA THR A 87 1.63 -1.40 -15.55
C THR A 87 2.43 -2.54 -16.16
N PHE A 88 3.29 -2.22 -17.13
CA PHE A 88 4.22 -3.15 -17.77
C PHE A 88 4.91 -4.12 -16.79
N THR A 89 5.46 -3.60 -15.68
CA THR A 89 6.18 -4.38 -14.65
C THR A 89 5.32 -5.44 -13.97
N TYR A 90 4.00 -5.24 -13.88
CA TYR A 90 3.06 -6.17 -13.26
C TYR A 90 2.30 -7.02 -14.29
N CYS A 91 2.75 -7.03 -15.54
CA CYS A 91 2.13 -7.85 -16.57
C CYS A 91 2.45 -9.33 -16.35
N PRO A 92 1.45 -10.23 -16.31
CA PRO A 92 1.69 -11.67 -16.20
C PRO A 92 2.64 -12.19 -17.28
N VAL A 93 2.46 -11.73 -18.52
CA VAL A 93 3.31 -12.09 -19.68
C VAL A 93 4.76 -11.61 -19.52
N HIS A 94 5.00 -10.53 -18.77
CA HIS A 94 6.35 -10.07 -18.49
C HIS A 94 7.09 -11.04 -17.57
N TYR A 95 6.41 -11.56 -16.52
CA TYR A 95 7.01 -12.54 -15.62
C TYR A 95 7.34 -13.85 -16.34
N ASP A 96 6.45 -14.32 -17.22
CA ASP A 96 6.67 -15.56 -17.98
C ASP A 96 7.91 -15.51 -18.89
N ARG A 97 8.30 -14.31 -19.36
CA ARG A 97 9.49 -14.11 -20.21
C ARG A 97 10.79 -13.97 -19.45
N VAL A 98 10.75 -13.53 -18.19
CA VAL A 98 11.95 -13.35 -17.35
C VAL A 98 12.28 -14.62 -16.56
N SER A 99 11.31 -15.52 -16.38
CA SER A 99 11.49 -16.83 -15.74
C SER A 99 11.93 -17.94 -16.71
N GLN A 100 12.25 -17.60 -17.96
CA GLN A 100 12.90 -18.46 -18.96
C GLN A 100 14.36 -18.03 -19.11
#